data_AF-A0A8E2WF49-F1
#
_entry.id   AF-A0A8E2WF49-F1
#
_cell.length_a   1.000
_cell.length_b   1.000
_cell.length_c   1.000
_cell.angle_alpha   90.00
_cell.angle_beta   90.00
_cell.angle_gamma   90.00
#
_symmetry.space_group_name_H-M   'P 1'
#
loop_
_entity.id
_entity.type
_entity.pdbx_description
1 polymer ?
#
loop_
_entity_poly.entity_id
_entity_poly.type
_entity_poly.pdbx_seq_one_letter_code
_entity_poly.pdbx_strand_id
1 'polypeptide(L)'
;MNATGRQGWEGWMAQRPASQETCHQHELTGRGVPGGNANLGLVGRLASFLPSPVLESDGKLDGSIDPIHRIIVCTLCRDLVTGVRSGEDLCTDLRSRLSAQHEPAVARGFAVEGVACMAGCSRPLTVAFQAHGKAAYLFGSIDARADVGDLVRFARLYASLADGWCSSGQRPAGLAGKTLARIPGSGNPAGGSR
;
A
#
# COMPACT_ATOMS: atom_id res chain seq x y z
N MET A 1 -18.83 -43.71 30.42
CA MET A 1 -17.45 -44.08 30.82
C MET A 1 -16.82 -44.73 29.59
N ASN A 2 -15.78 -44.28 28.89
CA ASN A 2 -14.77 -43.22 28.96
C ASN A 2 -14.53 -42.81 27.47
N ALA A 3 -14.44 -41.53 27.06
CA ALA A 3 -13.32 -40.61 27.23
C ALA A 3 -11.98 -41.12 26.63
N THR A 4 -11.74 -40.81 25.35
CA THR A 4 -10.40 -40.52 24.81
C THR A 4 -10.53 -39.53 23.66
N GLY A 5 -10.26 -38.27 23.98
CA GLY A 5 -10.32 -37.15 23.06
C GLY A 5 -8.94 -36.72 22.56
N ARG A 6 -8.99 -36.00 21.43
CA ARG A 6 -8.16 -34.85 21.06
C ARG A 6 -6.64 -35.04 21.17
N GLN A 7 -6.04 -35.64 20.14
CA GLN A 7 -4.64 -35.39 19.81
C GLN A 7 -4.57 -35.15 18.30
N GLY A 8 -4.41 -33.90 17.88
CA GLY A 8 -4.32 -33.58 16.45
C GLY A 8 -4.39 -32.10 16.06
N TRP A 9 -4.60 -31.17 17.00
CA TRP A 9 -4.71 -29.74 16.69
C TRP A 9 -3.46 -28.91 17.09
N GLU A 10 -2.59 -29.44 17.96
CA GLU A 10 -1.45 -28.67 18.50
C GLU A 10 -0.24 -28.58 17.55
N GLY A 11 -0.16 -29.43 16.53
CA GLY A 11 0.93 -29.41 15.54
C GLY A 11 0.84 -28.28 14.50
N TRP A 12 -0.32 -27.65 14.34
CA TRP A 12 -0.56 -26.64 13.29
C TRP A 12 -0.20 -25.19 13.71
N MET A 13 0.10 -24.95 14.99
CA MET A 13 0.47 -23.61 15.47
C MET A 13 1.98 -23.30 15.37
N ALA A 14 2.83 -24.28 15.08
CA ALA A 14 4.29 -24.13 15.13
C ALA A 14 4.95 -23.65 13.81
N GLN A 15 4.19 -23.41 12.73
CA GLN A 15 4.71 -22.83 11.48
C GLN A 15 3.75 -21.80 10.87
N ARG A 16 3.32 -20.80 11.64
CA ARG A 16 2.63 -19.63 11.04
C ARG A 16 3.69 -18.70 10.41
N PRO A 17 3.86 -18.66 9.07
CA PRO A 17 4.72 -17.66 8.45
C PRO A 17 4.19 -16.27 8.79
N ALA A 18 5.08 -15.39 9.25
CA ALA A 18 4.83 -14.04 9.76
C ALA A 18 3.53 -13.37 9.27
N SER A 19 2.42 -13.67 9.95
CA SER A 19 1.12 -13.04 9.78
C SER A 19 0.93 -12.06 10.93
N GLN A 20 0.58 -10.81 10.59
CA GLN A 20 0.01 -9.73 11.43
C GLN A 20 0.66 -9.44 12.81
N GLU A 21 0.68 -10.41 13.72
CA GLU A 21 1.16 -10.31 15.10
C GLU A 21 2.68 -10.06 15.15
N THR A 22 3.47 -10.67 14.24
CA THR A 22 4.94 -10.60 14.30
C THR A 22 5.52 -9.21 13.98
N CYS A 23 4.84 -8.41 13.17
CA CYS A 23 5.31 -7.05 12.86
C CYS A 23 5.09 -6.11 14.05
N HIS A 24 3.91 -6.20 14.69
CA HIS A 24 3.60 -5.44 15.89
C HIS A 24 4.47 -5.88 17.08
N GLN A 25 4.82 -7.16 17.18
CA GLN A 25 5.60 -7.71 18.29
C GLN A 25 7.11 -7.41 18.20
N HIS A 26 7.67 -7.23 17.00
CA HIS A 26 9.03 -6.71 16.81
C HIS A 26 9.13 -5.22 17.17
N GLU A 27 8.08 -4.44 16.94
CA GLU A 27 8.00 -3.03 17.36
C GLU A 27 7.95 -2.90 18.89
N LEU A 28 7.21 -3.80 19.55
CA LEU A 28 7.08 -3.82 21.01
C LEU A 28 8.29 -4.38 21.77
N THR A 29 9.16 -5.17 21.13
CA THR A 29 10.29 -5.83 21.81
C THR A 29 11.59 -5.01 21.81
N GLY A 30 11.60 -3.82 21.22
CA GLY A 30 12.62 -2.80 21.51
C GLY A 30 14.08 -3.23 21.34
N ARG A 31 14.39 -4.26 20.55
CA ARG A 31 15.79 -4.59 20.17
C ARG A 31 16.26 -3.61 19.10
N GLY A 32 16.33 -2.35 19.50
CA GLY A 32 17.00 -1.28 18.78
C GLY A 32 18.51 -1.56 18.73
N VAL A 33 19.10 -1.26 17.58
CA VAL A 33 20.54 -1.23 17.40
C VAL A 33 21.09 0.02 18.11
N PRO A 34 22.21 -0.06 18.88
CA PRO A 34 22.73 1.08 19.62
C PRO A 34 23.61 2.01 18.76
N GLY A 35 23.48 3.33 19.03
CA GLY A 35 24.60 4.27 18.94
C GLY A 35 24.44 5.44 17.95
N GLY A 36 24.34 6.67 18.48
CA GLY A 36 24.50 7.91 17.72
C GLY A 36 23.90 9.14 18.42
N ASN A 37 24.56 9.61 19.47
CA ASN A 37 24.21 10.81 20.25
C ASN A 37 24.72 12.10 19.59
N ALA A 38 23.85 13.10 19.44
CA ALA A 38 24.24 14.50 19.37
C ALA A 38 23.15 15.36 20.03
N ASN A 39 23.60 16.24 20.93
CA ASN A 39 22.80 16.97 21.89
C ASN A 39 22.72 18.46 21.53
N LEU A 40 21.63 19.09 21.97
CA LEU A 40 21.40 20.52 22.26
C LEU A 40 21.44 21.56 21.14
N GLY A 41 20.28 22.22 21.00
CA GLY A 41 20.10 23.50 20.31
C GLY A 41 18.72 24.11 20.60
N LEU A 42 18.41 24.33 21.88
CA LEU A 42 17.19 25.00 22.34
C LEU A 42 17.31 26.52 22.08
N VAL A 43 16.57 27.04 21.09
CA VAL A 43 16.17 28.45 21.06
C VAL A 43 14.70 28.54 20.65
N GLY A 44 13.88 29.01 21.58
CA GLY A 44 12.45 29.16 21.41
C GLY A 44 12.09 30.23 20.39
N ARG A 45 10.97 30.01 19.71
CA ARG A 45 10.28 31.08 18.99
C ARG A 45 8.77 30.83 19.00
N LEU A 46 8.15 31.55 19.93
CA LEU A 46 6.84 32.21 19.89
C LEU A 46 5.76 31.57 18.98
N ALA A 47 4.77 31.01 19.65
CA ALA A 47 3.48 30.62 19.10
C ALA A 47 2.76 31.85 18.51
N SER A 48 2.80 31.98 17.20
CA SER A 48 1.80 32.74 16.46
C SER A 48 0.57 31.83 16.33
N PHE A 49 -0.41 32.05 17.20
CA PHE A 49 -1.77 31.54 17.06
C PHE A 49 -2.33 32.02 15.71
N LEU A 50 -2.20 31.17 14.69
CA LEU A 50 -3.02 31.28 13.50
C LEU A 50 -4.39 30.67 13.84
N PRO A 51 -5.50 31.39 13.58
CA PRO A 51 -6.81 30.88 13.89
C PRO A 51 -7.06 29.59 13.11
N SER A 52 -7.51 28.55 13.83
CA SER A 52 -8.03 27.33 13.26
C SER A 52 -9.00 27.67 12.12
N PRO A 53 -8.93 27.03 10.94
CA PRO A 53 -10.03 27.13 10.00
C PRO A 53 -11.26 26.53 10.70
N VAL A 54 -12.21 27.40 11.00
CA VAL A 54 -13.51 27.02 11.53
C VAL A 54 -14.13 26.09 10.50
N LEU A 55 -14.51 24.90 10.99
CA LEU A 55 -15.27 23.92 10.27
C LEU A 55 -16.69 24.47 10.11
N GLU A 56 -16.93 25.27 9.06
CA GLU A 56 -18.28 25.66 8.68
C GLU A 56 -18.98 24.46 8.03
N SER A 57 -19.89 23.85 8.78
CA SER A 57 -20.75 22.76 8.36
C SER A 57 -21.99 23.31 7.66
N ASP A 58 -21.90 23.52 6.34
CA ASP A 58 -23.08 23.59 5.48
C ASP A 58 -23.15 22.29 4.68
N GLY A 59 -24.11 21.44 5.07
CA GLY A 59 -24.37 20.14 4.48
C GLY A 59 -24.76 20.25 3.01
N LYS A 60 -23.77 20.17 2.14
CA LYS A 60 -23.91 19.73 0.76
C LYS A 60 -22.69 18.89 0.44
N LEU A 61 -22.85 17.57 0.48
CA LEU A 61 -21.88 16.64 -0.11
C LEU A 61 -21.94 16.85 -1.62
N ASP A 62 -21.29 17.90 -2.12
CA ASP A 62 -20.90 17.91 -3.52
C ASP A 62 -19.94 16.75 -3.70
N GLY A 63 -20.34 15.77 -4.52
CA GLY A 63 -19.58 14.54 -4.78
C GLY A 63 -18.28 14.78 -5.55
N SER A 64 -17.57 15.87 -5.27
CA SER A 64 -16.30 16.26 -5.84
C SER A 64 -15.16 15.91 -4.88
N ILE A 65 -15.12 14.67 -4.40
CA ILE A 65 -13.83 14.09 -4.03
C ILE A 65 -13.18 13.80 -5.37
N ASP A 66 -12.23 14.63 -5.77
CA ASP A 66 -11.41 14.39 -6.96
C ASP A 66 -11.06 12.89 -7.03
N PRO A 67 -11.26 12.19 -8.16
CA PRO A 67 -10.88 10.79 -8.29
C PRO A 67 -9.36 10.71 -8.43
N ILE A 68 -8.65 11.11 -7.38
CA ILE A 68 -7.21 11.01 -7.28
C ILE A 68 -6.92 9.52 -7.21
N HIS A 69 -6.28 9.03 -8.26
CA HIS A 69 -5.78 7.67 -8.25
C HIS A 69 -4.60 7.64 -7.27
N ARG A 70 -4.59 6.64 -6.38
CA ARG A 70 -3.57 6.52 -5.34
C ARG A 70 -2.75 5.25 -5.59
N ILE A 71 -1.44 5.40 -5.52
CA ILE A 71 -0.49 4.30 -5.37
C ILE A 71 0.02 4.34 -3.93
N ILE A 72 -0.26 3.29 -3.18
CA ILE A 72 0.05 3.20 -1.76
C ILE A 72 1.12 2.13 -1.57
N VAL A 73 2.26 2.51 -0.99
CA VAL A 73 3.42 1.62 -0.82
C VAL A 73 3.64 1.33 0.66
N CYS A 74 3.83 0.07 1.02
CA CYS A 74 4.16 -0.31 2.39
C CYS A 74 5.63 -0.02 2.69
N THR A 75 5.91 0.87 3.64
CA THR A 75 7.28 1.23 4.03
C THR A 75 7.87 0.28 5.07
N LEU A 76 7.04 -0.52 5.76
CA LEU A 76 7.49 -1.56 6.70
C LEU A 76 7.65 -2.96 6.08
N CYS A 77 7.41 -3.14 4.80
CA CYS A 77 7.83 -4.38 4.15
C CYS A 77 9.37 -4.46 4.12
N ARG A 78 9.89 -5.67 4.29
CA ARG A 78 11.32 -5.96 4.11
C ARG A 78 11.48 -7.07 3.08
N ASP A 79 12.57 -7.01 2.34
CA ASP A 79 13.01 -8.15 1.56
C ASP A 79 13.33 -9.34 2.49
N LEU A 80 12.97 -10.55 2.07
CA LEU A 80 13.08 -11.73 2.94
C LEU A 80 14.51 -12.25 3.05
N VAL A 81 15.38 -11.93 2.09
CA VAL A 81 16.77 -12.39 2.06
C VAL A 81 17.70 -11.34 2.68
N THR A 82 17.57 -10.09 2.23
CA THR A 82 18.47 -8.98 2.60
C THR A 82 17.98 -8.19 3.81
N GLY A 83 16.70 -8.28 4.17
CA GLY A 83 16.10 -7.49 5.26
C GLY A 83 15.92 -6.01 4.92
N VAL A 84 16.29 -5.57 3.72
CA VAL A 84 16.22 -4.17 3.28
C VAL A 84 14.77 -3.71 3.12
N ARG A 85 14.49 -2.47 3.53
CA ARG A 85 13.21 -1.80 3.35
C ARG A 85 13.31 -0.84 2.16
N SER A 86 12.74 -1.23 1.03
CA SER A 86 12.82 -0.47 -0.23
C SER A 86 11.54 0.33 -0.54
N GLY A 87 10.61 0.43 0.41
CA GLY A 87 9.32 1.10 0.17
C GLY A 87 9.44 2.59 -0.13
N GLU A 88 10.29 3.32 0.59
CA GLU A 88 10.47 4.77 0.34
C GLU A 88 11.24 5.05 -0.96
N ASP A 89 12.22 4.20 -1.27
CA ASP A 89 12.93 4.24 -2.56
C ASP A 89 11.96 4.04 -3.72
N LEU A 90 11.04 3.06 -3.59
CA LEU A 90 10.01 2.82 -4.60
C LEU A 90 9.04 4.00 -4.72
N CYS A 91 8.61 4.62 -3.61
CA CYS A 91 7.80 5.83 -3.65
C CYS A 91 8.47 6.94 -4.47
N THR A 92 9.77 7.16 -4.23
CA THR A 92 10.56 8.18 -4.92
C THR A 92 10.65 7.90 -6.42
N ASP A 93 10.96 6.66 -6.81
CA ASP A 93 11.07 6.27 -8.22
C ASP A 93 9.71 6.34 -8.95
N LEU A 94 8.63 5.91 -8.29
CA LEU A 94 7.27 6.03 -8.83
C LEU A 94 6.89 7.50 -9.09
N ARG A 95 7.12 8.39 -8.11
CA ARG A 95 6.83 9.83 -8.28
C ARG A 95 7.60 10.41 -9.46
N SER A 96 8.90 10.15 -9.53
CA SER A 96 9.76 10.62 -10.62
C SER A 96 9.26 10.13 -11.98
N ARG A 97 9.03 8.83 -12.13
CA ARG A 97 8.60 8.24 -13.41
C ARG A 97 7.20 8.66 -13.85
N LEU A 98 6.28 8.88 -12.90
CA LEU A 98 4.93 9.35 -13.18
C LEU A 98 4.94 10.84 -13.57
N SER A 99 5.75 11.68 -12.91
CA SER A 99 5.89 13.09 -13.26
C SER A 99 6.51 13.32 -14.65
N ALA A 100 7.33 12.37 -15.12
CA ALA A 100 7.91 12.43 -16.46
C ALA A 100 6.93 12.02 -17.58
N GLN A 101 5.69 11.64 -17.25
CA GLN A 101 4.68 11.25 -18.24
C GLN A 101 3.83 12.45 -18.66
N HIS A 102 3.69 12.62 -19.98
CA HIS A 102 2.82 13.66 -20.56
C HIS A 102 1.48 13.11 -21.08
N GLU A 103 1.20 11.82 -20.86
CA GLU A 103 -0.02 11.15 -21.35
C GLU A 103 -1.29 11.65 -20.64
N PRO A 104 -2.38 11.96 -21.37
CA PRO A 104 -3.64 12.45 -20.79
C PRO A 104 -4.26 11.51 -19.74
N ALA A 105 -4.08 10.20 -19.90
CA ALA A 105 -4.60 9.20 -18.96
C ALA A 105 -3.93 9.29 -17.57
N VAL A 106 -2.68 9.77 -17.51
CA VAL A 106 -1.93 10.01 -16.25
C VAL A 106 -2.03 11.47 -15.82
N ALA A 107 -2.43 12.37 -16.71
CA ALA A 107 -2.56 13.81 -16.45
C ALA A 107 -3.58 14.17 -15.35
N ARG A 108 -4.53 13.26 -15.02
CA ARG A 108 -5.40 13.40 -13.84
C ARG A 108 -4.67 13.17 -12.51
N GLY A 109 -3.40 12.80 -12.55
CA GLY A 109 -2.49 12.66 -11.41
C GLY A 109 -2.66 11.35 -10.65
N PHE A 110 -1.54 10.72 -10.33
CA PHE A 110 -1.46 9.71 -9.27
C PHE A 110 -0.80 10.32 -8.05
N ALA A 111 -1.46 10.24 -6.90
CA ALA A 111 -0.79 10.46 -5.62
C ALA A 111 -0.03 9.20 -5.23
N VAL A 112 1.26 9.33 -4.93
CA VAL A 112 2.11 8.23 -4.46
C VAL A 112 2.45 8.46 -3.00
N GLU A 113 2.00 7.54 -2.14
CA GLU A 113 2.05 7.68 -0.70
C GLU A 113 2.67 6.43 -0.06
N GLY A 114 3.54 6.65 0.91
CA GLY A 114 4.02 5.61 1.80
C GLY A 114 3.07 5.45 2.99
N VAL A 115 2.70 4.23 3.32
CA VAL A 115 1.99 3.88 4.57
C VAL A 115 2.82 2.88 5.36
N ALA A 116 2.67 2.90 6.68
CA ALA A 116 3.45 2.04 7.55
C ALA A 116 3.24 0.55 7.21
N CYS A 117 2.01 0.03 7.24
CA CYS A 117 1.77 -1.40 7.10
C CYS A 117 0.51 -1.71 6.28
N MET A 118 0.59 -2.76 5.45
CA MET A 118 -0.54 -3.37 4.73
C MET A 118 -0.68 -4.87 5.03
N ALA A 119 -0.06 -5.35 6.11
CA ALA A 119 -0.09 -6.74 6.57
C ALA A 119 0.37 -7.80 5.54
N GLY A 120 1.10 -7.39 4.50
CA GLY A 120 1.56 -8.27 3.42
C GLY A 120 2.98 -8.81 3.58
N CYS A 121 3.60 -8.70 4.76
CA CYS A 121 5.02 -8.97 4.98
C CYS A 121 5.48 -10.41 4.69
N SER A 122 4.57 -11.37 4.52
CA SER A 122 4.91 -12.72 4.04
C SER A 122 5.39 -12.71 2.56
N ARG A 123 5.22 -11.58 1.86
CA ARG A 123 5.70 -11.34 0.50
C ARG A 123 6.47 -10.02 0.48
N PRO A 124 7.69 -9.99 -0.08
CA PRO A 124 8.50 -8.77 -0.07
C PRO A 124 7.78 -7.67 -0.86
N LEU A 125 7.75 -6.48 -0.27
CA LEU A 125 7.10 -5.23 -0.70
C LEU A 125 5.69 -5.35 -1.28
N THR A 126 4.74 -4.69 -0.63
CA THR A 126 3.37 -4.58 -1.12
C THR A 126 3.05 -3.19 -1.63
N VAL A 127 2.29 -3.13 -2.72
CA VAL A 127 1.83 -1.91 -3.38
C VAL A 127 0.35 -2.03 -3.68
N ALA A 128 -0.44 -1.03 -3.32
CA ALA A 128 -1.86 -0.98 -3.59
C ALA A 128 -2.21 0.13 -4.59
N PHE A 129 -3.25 -0.11 -5.37
CA PHE A 129 -3.87 0.84 -6.28
C PHE A 129 -5.31 1.04 -5.87
N GLN A 130 -5.72 2.30 -5.69
CA GLN A 130 -7.07 2.66 -5.29
C GLN A 130 -7.52 3.93 -6.00
N ALA A 131 -8.81 4.02 -6.30
CA ALA A 131 -9.46 5.24 -6.75
C ALA A 131 -10.95 5.14 -6.43
N HIS A 132 -11.62 6.27 -6.24
CA HIS A 132 -13.05 6.28 -5.96
C HIS A 132 -13.85 5.57 -7.08
N GLY A 133 -14.79 4.71 -6.69
CA GLY A 133 -15.63 3.94 -7.62
C GLY A 133 -14.93 2.81 -8.39
N LYS A 134 -13.61 2.62 -8.24
CA LYS A 134 -12.83 1.60 -8.94
C LYS A 134 -12.48 0.41 -8.05
N ALA A 135 -12.25 -0.74 -8.66
CA ALA A 135 -11.72 -1.91 -7.98
C ALA A 135 -10.31 -1.63 -7.43
N ALA A 136 -10.11 -1.83 -6.13
CA ALA A 136 -8.80 -1.70 -5.52
C ALA A 136 -7.96 -2.98 -5.75
N TYR A 137 -6.65 -2.79 -5.95
CA TYR A 137 -5.69 -3.89 -6.08
C TYR A 137 -4.66 -3.81 -4.97
N LEU A 138 -4.28 -4.97 -4.44
CA LEU A 138 -3.10 -5.13 -3.61
C LEU A 138 -2.17 -6.12 -4.29
N PHE A 139 -0.97 -5.68 -4.64
CA PHE A 139 0.10 -6.53 -5.14
C PHE A 139 1.13 -6.77 -4.04
N GLY A 140 1.78 -7.93 -4.08
CA GLY A 140 2.93 -8.27 -3.25
C GLY A 140 3.97 -9.03 -4.03
N SER A 141 5.10 -9.33 -3.39
CA SER A 141 6.29 -9.85 -4.08
C SER A 141 6.81 -8.85 -5.12
N ILE A 142 6.71 -7.56 -4.80
CA ILE A 142 7.20 -6.46 -5.65
C ILE A 142 8.70 -6.30 -5.45
N ASP A 143 9.43 -6.32 -6.55
CA ASP A 143 10.82 -5.88 -6.61
C ASP A 143 10.85 -4.39 -6.96
N ALA A 144 11.37 -3.57 -6.03
CA ALA A 144 11.38 -2.12 -6.18
C ALA A 144 12.15 -1.63 -7.42
N ARG A 145 13.12 -2.41 -7.92
CA ARG A 145 13.93 -2.03 -9.10
C ARG A 145 13.37 -2.63 -10.37
N ALA A 146 12.99 -3.91 -10.35
CA ALA A 146 12.55 -4.62 -11.54
C ALA A 146 11.10 -4.30 -11.92
N ASP A 147 10.20 -4.16 -10.95
CA ASP A 147 8.75 -4.04 -11.22
C ASP A 147 8.26 -2.59 -11.35
N VAL A 148 9.07 -1.59 -11.01
CA VAL A 148 8.63 -0.17 -11.03
C VAL A 148 8.10 0.28 -12.39
N GLY A 149 8.71 -0.19 -13.49
CA GLY A 149 8.23 0.09 -14.85
C GLY A 149 6.85 -0.51 -15.11
N ASP A 150 6.59 -1.72 -14.59
CA ASP A 150 5.32 -2.41 -14.71
C ASP A 150 4.24 -1.82 -13.80
N LEU A 151 4.62 -1.30 -12.62
CA LEU A 151 3.72 -0.52 -11.77
C LEU A 151 3.26 0.76 -12.47
N VAL A 152 4.14 1.47 -13.18
CA VAL A 152 3.77 2.65 -13.99
C VAL A 152 2.88 2.26 -15.16
N ARG A 153 3.17 1.15 -15.85
CA ARG A 153 2.30 0.62 -16.92
C ARG A 153 0.91 0.26 -16.38
N PHE A 154 0.86 -0.37 -15.21
CA PHE A 154 -0.41 -0.69 -14.55
C PHE A 154 -1.17 0.57 -14.12
N ALA A 155 -0.49 1.60 -13.62
CA ALA A 155 -1.10 2.88 -13.30
C ALA A 155 -1.84 3.47 -14.52
N ARG A 156 -1.22 3.44 -15.70
CA ARG A 156 -1.84 3.89 -16.96
C ARG A 156 -3.08 3.07 -17.32
N LEU A 157 -2.97 1.75 -17.27
CA LEU A 157 -4.09 0.84 -17.52
C LEU A 157 -5.24 1.14 -16.55
N TYR A 158 -4.94 1.16 -15.26
CA TYR A 158 -5.90 1.41 -14.19
C TYR A 158 -6.62 2.75 -14.33
N ALA A 159 -5.90 3.81 -14.74
CA ALA A 159 -6.49 5.11 -15.03
C ALA A 159 -7.48 5.06 -16.21
N SER A 160 -7.17 4.29 -17.25
CA SER A 160 -8.03 4.15 -18.44
C SER A 160 -9.33 3.36 -18.19
N LEU A 161 -9.37 2.51 -17.16
CA LEU A 161 -10.52 1.65 -16.85
C LEU A 161 -11.54 2.37 -15.98
N ALA A 162 -12.77 2.54 -16.45
CA ALA A 162 -13.82 3.27 -15.71
C ALA A 162 -14.12 2.66 -14.33
N ASP A 163 -14.16 1.34 -14.22
CA ASP A 163 -14.41 0.59 -12.99
C ASP A 163 -13.13 0.03 -12.35
N GLY A 164 -11.96 0.31 -12.93
CA GLY A 164 -10.67 -0.24 -12.52
C GLY A 164 -10.50 -1.74 -12.72
N TRP A 165 -11.46 -2.44 -13.36
CA TRP A 165 -11.40 -3.89 -13.49
C TRP A 165 -10.52 -4.30 -14.67
N CYS A 166 -9.52 -5.14 -14.41
CA CYS A 166 -8.68 -5.76 -15.44
C CYS A 166 -8.64 -7.27 -15.28
N SER A 167 -8.56 -7.99 -16.40
CA SER A 167 -8.32 -9.43 -16.42
C SER A 167 -6.86 -9.74 -16.08
N SER A 168 -6.55 -11.01 -15.78
CA SER A 168 -5.16 -11.42 -15.55
C SER A 168 -4.26 -11.18 -16.77
N GLY A 169 -4.77 -11.41 -17.99
CA GLY A 169 -4.01 -11.25 -19.22
C GLY A 169 -3.71 -9.79 -19.60
N GLN A 170 -4.45 -8.83 -19.08
CA GLN A 170 -4.20 -7.39 -19.31
C GLN A 170 -3.10 -6.84 -18.40
N ARG A 171 -2.73 -7.55 -17.33
CA ARG A 171 -1.73 -7.06 -16.38
C ARG A 171 -0.32 -7.12 -16.99
N PRO A 172 0.52 -6.11 -16.72
CA PRO A 172 1.93 -6.16 -17.11
C PRO A 172 2.63 -7.41 -16.57
N ALA A 173 3.62 -7.92 -17.30
CA ALA A 173 4.25 -9.21 -17.03
C ALA A 173 4.83 -9.30 -15.61
N GLY A 174 5.50 -8.26 -15.12
CA GLY A 174 6.04 -8.20 -13.78
C GLY A 174 4.99 -8.22 -12.67
N LEU A 175 3.71 -7.98 -12.96
CA LEU A 175 2.60 -8.07 -11.98
C LEU A 175 1.74 -9.33 -12.14
N ALA A 176 2.03 -10.17 -13.14
CA ALA A 176 1.35 -11.45 -13.31
C ALA A 176 1.61 -12.35 -12.08
N GLY A 177 0.54 -12.94 -11.52
CA GLY A 177 0.65 -13.80 -10.33
C GLY A 177 0.95 -13.08 -9.00
N LYS A 178 1.11 -11.74 -9.00
CA LYS A 178 1.45 -10.95 -7.80
C LYS A 178 0.26 -10.33 -7.06
N THR A 179 -0.97 -10.54 -7.53
CA THR A 179 -2.18 -10.00 -6.90
C THR A 179 -2.52 -10.76 -5.63
N LEU A 180 -2.55 -10.06 -4.50
CA LEU A 180 -2.95 -10.58 -3.19
C LEU A 180 -4.45 -10.39 -2.95
N ALA A 181 -4.97 -9.24 -3.37
CA ALA A 181 -6.37 -8.92 -3.25
C ALA A 181 -6.82 -8.06 -4.42
N ARG A 182 -8.09 -8.23 -4.79
CA ARG A 182 -8.84 -7.32 -5.63
C ARG A 182 -10.19 -7.09 -4.96
N ILE A 183 -10.43 -5.86 -4.53
CA ILE A 183 -11.63 -5.47 -3.78
C ILE A 183 -12.52 -4.69 -4.73
N PRO A 184 -13.77 -5.13 -5.01
CA PRO A 184 -14.70 -4.39 -5.86
C PRO A 184 -14.95 -2.97 -5.33
N GLY A 185 -15.10 -2.00 -6.25
CA GLY A 185 -15.49 -0.65 -5.89
C GLY A 185 -16.94 -0.61 -5.38
N SER A 186 -17.25 0.34 -4.49
CA SER A 186 -18.58 0.49 -3.88
C SER A 186 -19.71 0.82 -4.87
N GLY A 187 -19.37 1.27 -6.09
CA GLY A 187 -20.33 1.69 -7.12
C GLY A 187 -20.60 0.68 -8.24
N ASN A 188 -19.93 -0.48 -8.26
CA ASN A 188 -20.11 -1.48 -9.32
C ASN A 188 -20.02 -2.90 -8.74
N PRO A 189 -21.14 -3.63 -8.57
CA PRO A 189 -21.06 -5.06 -8.31
C PRO A 189 -20.42 -5.69 -9.54
N ALA A 190 -19.19 -6.20 -9.41
CA ALA A 190 -18.45 -6.83 -10.50
C ALA A 190 -19.36 -7.80 -11.28
N GLY A 191 -19.82 -7.38 -12.46
CA GLY A 191 -20.96 -8.03 -13.11
C GLY A 191 -21.22 -7.48 -14.51
N GLY A 192 -20.19 -7.43 -15.35
CA GLY A 192 -20.32 -6.90 -16.70
C GLY A 192 -19.19 -7.28 -17.66
N SER A 193 -18.63 -8.49 -17.56
CA SER A 193 -17.87 -9.07 -18.68
C SER A 193 -18.18 -10.56 -18.79
N ARG A 194 -19.07 -10.86 -19.75
CA ARG A 194 -19.13 -12.16 -20.42
C ARG A 194 -17.96 -12.28 -21.38
#